data_AF-A0A7S2YEX9-F1
#
_entry.id   AF-A0A7S2YEX9-F1
#
_cell.length_a   1.000
_cell.length_b   1.000
_cell.length_c   1.000
_cell.angle_alpha   90.00
_cell.angle_beta   90.00
_cell.angle_gamma   90.00
#
_symmetry.space_group_name_H-M   'P 1'
#
loop_
_entity.id
_entity.type
_entity.pdbx_description
1 polymer ?
#
loop_
_entity_poly.entity_id
_entity_poly.type
_entity_poly.pdbx_seq_one_letter_code
_entity_poly.pdbx_strand_id
1 'polypeptide(L)'
;IFQGQKQQQEEQQKAAKINVFVSDMCLHDMSSQVEFLLMARDCGILAPNTLFVLTLKCTTGYSQQSFDDQAQKVLDRLRSSSATRGTVLYHLFSNRQGERTLMGY
;
A
#
# COMPACT_ATOMS: atom_id res chain seq x y z
N ILE A 1 -38.16 20.78 10.38
CA ILE A 1 -36.85 20.90 11.09
C ILE A 1 -36.15 19.54 11.20
N PHE A 2 -36.85 18.45 11.56
CA PHE A 2 -36.27 17.10 11.69
C PHE A 2 -35.82 16.40 10.39
N GLN A 3 -36.35 16.77 9.22
CA GLN A 3 -35.92 16.18 7.93
C GLN A 3 -34.60 16.77 7.39
N GLY A 4 -34.27 18.03 7.74
CA GLY A 4 -33.03 18.68 7.29
C GLY A 4 -31.78 18.19 8.05
N GLN A 5 -31.94 17.74 9.30
CA GLN A 5 -30.83 17.17 10.08
C GLN A 5 -30.46 15.74 9.65
N LYS A 6 -31.42 14.98 9.10
CA LYS A 6 -31.19 13.63 8.59
C LYS A 6 -30.39 13.62 7.29
N GLN A 7 -30.68 14.56 6.37
CA GLN A 7 -29.89 14.75 5.15
C GLN A 7 -28.45 15.22 5.42
N GLN A 8 -28.24 16.06 6.44
CA GLN A 8 -26.89 16.48 6.85
C GLN A 8 -26.07 15.35 7.51
N GLN A 9 -26.72 14.41 8.19
CA GLN A 9 -26.06 13.20 8.72
C GLN A 9 -25.79 12.14 7.63
N GLU A 10 -26.69 12.01 6.64
CA GLU A 10 -26.48 11.13 5.48
C GLU A 10 -25.36 11.61 4.56
N GLU A 11 -25.18 12.93 4.37
CA GLU A 11 -24.01 13.50 3.67
C GLU A 11 -22.70 13.41 4.47
N GLN A 12 -22.77 13.44 5.81
CA GLN A 12 -21.61 13.22 6.69
C GLN A 12 -21.17 11.75 6.76
N GLN A 13 -22.00 10.81 6.27
CA GLN A 13 -21.62 9.43 5.97
C GLN A 13 -21.15 9.24 4.51
N LYS A 14 -20.57 10.28 3.88
CA LYS A 14 -19.56 10.02 2.84
C LYS A 14 -18.50 9.11 3.47
N ALA A 15 -18.52 7.84 3.11
CA ALA A 15 -17.66 6.80 3.67
C ALA A 15 -16.25 7.35 3.90
N ALA A 16 -15.84 7.42 5.17
CA ALA A 16 -14.57 7.99 5.55
C ALA A 16 -13.46 7.28 4.74
N LYS A 17 -12.78 8.02 3.86
CA LYS A 17 -11.72 7.48 3.02
C LYS A 17 -10.45 7.26 3.84
N ILE A 18 -9.73 6.19 3.52
CA ILE A 18 -8.47 5.87 4.18
C ILE A 18 -7.40 6.86 3.68
N ASN A 19 -6.77 7.60 4.59
CA ASN A 19 -5.67 8.52 4.26
C ASN A 19 -4.28 7.89 4.43
N VAL A 20 -4.20 6.79 5.20
CA VAL A 20 -2.96 6.04 5.43
C VAL A 20 -3.25 4.55 5.29
N PHE A 21 -2.61 3.90 4.33
CA PHE A 21 -2.74 2.46 4.09
C PHE A 21 -1.46 1.75 4.50
N VAL A 22 -1.51 0.94 5.55
CA VAL A 22 -0.35 0.17 6.02
C VAL A 22 -0.64 -1.32 5.84
N SER A 23 0.28 -2.04 5.20
CA SER A 23 0.21 -3.48 5.01
C SER A 23 1.49 -4.13 5.50
N ASP A 24 1.41 -4.86 6.62
CA ASP A 24 2.45 -5.78 7.07
C ASP A 24 1.97 -7.21 6.90
N MET A 25 1.99 -7.72 5.67
CA MET A 25 1.49 -9.07 5.39
C MET A 25 2.62 -10.03 5.03
N CYS A 26 2.62 -11.21 5.66
CA CYS A 26 3.42 -12.36 5.26
C CYS A 26 2.78 -13.06 4.05
N LEU A 27 2.40 -12.32 3.00
CA LEU A 27 1.87 -12.95 1.80
C LEU A 27 2.99 -13.76 1.16
N HIS A 28 2.68 -15.00 0.79
CA HIS A 28 3.60 -15.84 0.02
C HIS A 28 3.87 -15.23 -1.37
N ASP A 29 2.97 -14.38 -1.85
CA ASP A 29 3.11 -13.58 -3.05
C ASP A 29 3.10 -12.08 -2.72
N MET A 30 4.28 -11.44 -2.87
CA MET A 30 4.44 -9.99 -2.69
C MET A 30 3.61 -9.19 -3.69
N SER A 31 3.33 -9.74 -4.87
CA SER A 31 2.56 -9.06 -5.91
C SER A 31 1.13 -8.81 -5.46
N SER A 32 0.54 -9.74 -4.73
CA SER A 32 -0.81 -9.64 -4.19
C SER A 32 -1.00 -8.44 -3.25
N GLN A 33 0.03 -8.00 -2.51
CA GLN A 33 -0.07 -6.80 -1.67
C GLN A 33 -0.26 -5.53 -2.51
N VAL A 34 0.43 -5.44 -3.65
CA VAL A 34 0.29 -4.30 -4.57
C VAL A 34 -1.10 -4.29 -5.17
N GLU A 35 -1.64 -5.45 -5.53
CA GLU A 35 -3.00 -5.54 -6.09
C GLU A 35 -4.05 -5.07 -5.09
N PHE A 36 -3.92 -5.38 -3.79
CA PHE A 36 -4.84 -4.86 -2.79
C PHE A 36 -4.80 -3.35 -2.66
N LEU A 37 -3.61 -2.74 -2.72
CA LEU A 37 -3.47 -1.28 -2.70
C LEU A 37 -4.17 -0.65 -3.93
N LEU A 38 -3.88 -1.16 -5.12
CA LEU A 38 -4.45 -0.66 -6.37
C LEU A 38 -5.97 -0.86 -6.43
N MET A 39 -6.46 -2.04 -6.04
CA MET A 39 -7.88 -2.35 -5.97
C MET A 39 -8.60 -1.45 -4.96
N ALA A 40 -8.03 -1.22 -3.77
CA ALA A 40 -8.63 -0.33 -2.79
C ALA A 40 -8.75 1.12 -3.30
N ARG A 41 -7.74 1.58 -4.06
CA ARG A 41 -7.79 2.88 -4.75
C ARG A 41 -8.91 2.90 -5.79
N ASP A 42 -8.97 1.89 -6.66
CA ASP A 42 -9.92 1.81 -7.78
C ASP A 42 -11.37 1.67 -7.29
N CYS A 43 -11.58 1.01 -6.15
CA CYS A 43 -12.87 0.95 -5.46
C CYS A 43 -13.24 2.25 -4.72
N GLY A 44 -12.38 3.28 -4.73
CA GLY A 44 -12.64 4.57 -4.10
C GLY A 44 -12.54 4.56 -2.57
N ILE A 45 -11.98 3.50 -1.98
CA ILE A 45 -11.79 3.33 -0.52
C ILE A 45 -10.68 4.28 -0.03
N LEU A 46 -9.65 4.46 -0.86
CA LEU A 46 -8.51 5.33 -0.54
C LEU A 46 -8.80 6.79 -0.91
N ALA A 47 -8.26 7.72 -0.12
CA ALA A 47 -8.25 9.14 -0.45
C ALA A 47 -7.26 9.43 -1.60
N PRO A 48 -7.43 10.52 -2.38
CA PRO A 48 -6.57 10.82 -3.53
C PRO A 48 -5.07 10.97 -3.25
N ASN A 49 -4.68 11.25 -2.00
CA ASN A 49 -3.28 11.42 -1.56
C ASN A 49 -2.97 10.48 -0.38
N THR A 50 -3.39 9.22 -0.49
CA THR A 50 -3.21 8.24 0.58
C THR A 50 -1.73 7.89 0.71
N LEU A 51 -1.13 8.14 1.87
CA LEU A 51 0.19 7.60 2.19
C LEU A 51 0.06 6.08 2.30
N PHE A 52 0.89 5.32 1.59
CA PHE A 52 0.97 3.88 1.76
C PHE A 52 2.32 3.43 2.29
N VAL A 53 2.29 2.35 3.08
CA VAL A 53 3.47 1.65 3.60
C VAL A 53 3.24 0.15 3.42
N LEU A 54 4.05 -0.50 2.61
CA LEU A 54 3.98 -1.94 2.35
C LEU A 54 5.25 -2.62 2.85
N THR A 55 5.11 -3.56 3.77
CA THR A 55 6.21 -4.45 4.17
C THR A 55 6.19 -5.69 3.28
N LEU A 56 7.20 -5.80 2.43
CA LEU A 56 7.48 -6.95 1.60
C LEU A 56 8.28 -7.97 2.40
N LYS A 57 7.71 -9.16 2.58
CA LYS A 57 8.39 -10.31 3.19
C LYS A 57 8.75 -11.30 2.09
N CYS A 58 10.03 -11.38 1.77
CA CYS A 58 10.55 -12.33 0.80
C CYS A 58 10.64 -13.72 1.46
N THR A 59 9.78 -14.64 1.03
CA THR A 59 9.72 -16.02 1.54
C THR A 59 10.53 -17.00 0.71
N THR A 60 11.09 -16.57 -0.43
CA THR A 60 11.91 -17.38 -1.34
C THR A 60 13.19 -16.65 -1.74
N GLY A 61 14.27 -17.42 -1.91
CA GLY A 61 15.63 -16.90 -2.09
C GLY A 61 16.47 -17.04 -0.82
N TYR A 62 17.80 -17.11 -0.98
CA TYR A 62 18.74 -17.34 0.13
C TYR A 62 19.79 -16.24 0.28
N SER A 63 19.64 -15.11 -0.43
CA SER A 63 20.60 -14.01 -0.40
C SER A 63 19.90 -12.65 -0.36
N GLN A 64 20.57 -11.69 0.27
CA GLN A 64 20.12 -10.29 0.31
C GLN A 64 19.85 -9.73 -1.09
N GLN A 65 20.75 -10.02 -2.03
CA GLN A 65 20.61 -9.60 -3.43
C GLN A 65 19.33 -10.16 -4.06
N SER A 66 19.00 -11.43 -3.81
CA SER A 66 17.77 -12.03 -4.33
C SER A 66 16.51 -11.35 -3.77
N PHE A 67 16.56 -10.91 -2.51
CA PHE A 67 15.46 -10.16 -1.89
C PHE A 67 15.36 -8.74 -2.45
N ASP A 68 16.49 -8.06 -2.64
CA ASP A 68 16.56 -6.74 -3.25
C ASP A 68 16.00 -6.75 -4.68
N ASP A 69 16.41 -7.72 -5.50
CA ASP A 69 15.92 -7.88 -6.88
C ASP A 69 14.41 -8.13 -6.92
N GLN A 70 13.87 -8.91 -5.99
CA GLN A 70 12.43 -9.16 -5.90
C GLN A 70 11.67 -7.89 -5.47
N ALA A 71 12.14 -7.19 -4.45
CA ALA A 71 11.53 -5.96 -3.99
C ALA A 71 11.61 -4.85 -5.05
N GLN A 72 12.70 -4.81 -5.83
CA GLN A 72 12.88 -3.87 -6.93
C GLN A 72 11.83 -4.08 -8.03
N LYS A 73 11.50 -5.34 -8.39
CA LYS A 73 10.41 -5.63 -9.34
C LYS A 73 9.07 -5.09 -8.87
N VAL A 74 8.78 -5.18 -7.58
CA VAL A 74 7.55 -4.65 -6.98
C VAL A 74 7.55 -3.11 -7.03
N LEU A 75 8.69 -2.48 -6.72
CA LEU A 75 8.88 -1.03 -6.83
C LEU A 75 8.63 -0.54 -8.28
N ASP A 76 9.23 -1.22 -9.25
CA ASP A 76 9.10 -0.86 -10.67
C ASP A 76 7.66 -0.98 -11.15
N ARG A 77 6.93 -2.02 -10.70
CA ARG A 77 5.49 -2.18 -10.97
C ARG A 77 4.68 -1.02 -10.40
N LEU A 78 4.92 -0.63 -9.15
CA LEU A 78 4.21 0.51 -8.53
C LEU A 78 4.51 1.82 -9.26
N ARG A 79 5.79 2.08 -9.59
CA ARG A 79 6.20 3.28 -10.33
C ARG A 79 5.63 3.35 -11.75
N SER A 80 5.45 2.19 -12.39
CA SER A 80 4.82 2.11 -13.71
C SER A 80 3.31 2.32 -13.65
N SER A 81 2.70 2.15 -12.47
CA SER A 81 1.30 2.49 -12.25
C SER A 81 1.16 3.99 -12.04
N SER A 82 0.29 4.64 -12.82
CA SER A 82 -0.10 6.05 -12.60
C SER A 82 -0.78 6.28 -11.24
N ALA A 83 -1.02 5.20 -10.49
CA ALA A 83 -1.61 5.18 -9.17
C ALA A 83 -0.76 5.70 -8.05
N THR A 84 0.56 5.63 -8.18
CA THR A 84 1.46 5.96 -7.08
C THR A 84 2.45 7.03 -7.47
N ARG A 85 2.87 7.82 -6.49
CA ARG A 85 3.83 8.91 -6.63
C ARG A 85 4.85 8.81 -5.51
N GLY A 86 6.10 9.16 -5.83
CA GLY A 86 7.17 9.23 -4.84
C GLY A 86 7.46 7.89 -4.16
N THR A 87 7.23 6.76 -4.84
CA THR A 87 7.45 5.44 -4.26
C THR A 87 8.96 5.18 -4.07
N VAL A 88 9.34 4.87 -2.83
CA VAL A 88 10.71 4.59 -2.39
C VAL A 88 10.77 3.23 -1.68
N LEU A 89 11.88 2.53 -1.87
CA LEU A 89 12.19 1.27 -1.23
C LEU A 89 13.22 1.48 -0.11
N TYR A 90 12.96 0.89 1.06
CA TYR A 90 13.81 0.95 2.24
C TYR A 90 14.11 -0.44 2.79
N HIS A 91 15.27 -0.59 3.42
CA HIS A 91 15.59 -1.70 4.31
C HIS A 91 15.65 -1.17 5.75
N LEU A 92 14.49 -1.07 6.40
CA LEU A 92 14.37 -0.42 7.71
C LEU A 92 15.01 -1.23 8.86
N PHE A 93 15.08 -2.56 8.71
CA PHE A 93 15.56 -3.48 9.75
C PHE A 93 16.73 -4.31 9.23
N SER A 94 17.96 -3.88 9.50
CA SER A 94 19.19 -4.55 9.02
C SER A 94 19.32 -6.01 9.49
N ASN A 95 18.70 -6.37 10.60
CA ASN A 95 18.65 -7.74 11.13
C ASN A 95 17.60 -8.63 10.44
N ARG A 96 16.72 -8.07 9.61
CA ARG A 96 15.69 -8.80 8.88
C ARG A 96 16.03 -8.81 7.39
N GLN A 97 16.89 -9.75 7.01
CA GLN A 97 17.43 -9.83 5.66
C GLN A 97 16.36 -10.01 4.59
N GLY A 98 15.29 -10.76 4.88
CA GLY A 98 14.18 -11.02 3.95
C GLY A 98 13.07 -9.97 3.94
N GLU A 99 13.22 -8.82 4.61
CA GLU A 99 12.18 -7.79 4.66
C GLU A 99 12.61 -6.51 3.96
N ARG A 100 11.71 -5.94 3.16
CA ARG A 100 11.86 -4.60 2.58
C ARG A 100 10.58 -3.80 2.77
N THR A 101 10.70 -2.48 2.83
CA THR A 101 9.56 -1.59 3.04
C THR A 101 9.43 -0.64 1.85
N LEU A 102 8.26 -0.62 1.23
CA LEU A 102 7.89 0.36 0.23
C LEU A 102 7.04 1.45 0.87
N MET A 103 7.33 2.71 0.55
CA MET A 103 6.53 3.85 0.98
C MET A 103 6.27 4.79 -0.19
N GLY A 104 5.09 5.38 -0.26
CA GLY A 104 4.73 6.34 -1.31
C GLY A 104 3.34 6.93 -1.09
N TYR A 105 2.84 7.65 -2.09
CA TYR A 105 1.50 8.24 -2.11
C TYR A 105 0.69 7.74 -3.30
#